data_AF-A0A1M7PMQ4-F1
#
_entry.id   AF-A0A1M7PMQ4-F1
#
_cell.length_a   1.000
_cell.length_b   1.000
_cell.length_c   1.000
_cell.angle_alpha   90.00
_cell.angle_beta   90.00
_cell.angle_gamma   90.00
#
_symmetry.space_group_name_H-M   'P 1'
#
loop_
_entity.id
_entity.type
_entity.pdbx_description
1 polymer ?
#
loop_
_entity_poly.entity_id
_entity_poly.type
_entity_poly.pdbx_seq_one_letter_code
_entity_poly.pdbx_strand_id
1 'polypeptide(L)'
;MKTQQTESSTQLPSKLIAINRLLAEYAPSNEAPGLFQGKMGLGIYYFMLARETNDPAHQTMAEKCIGEVYEAAGNISIAADFENGLAGIAWGLCHLIKNDFVAADPDEILEDVDDRIYRYWNANKETLPVDIRQGLLGYWVYYTCRLELSHDPVNHYIHTRVVSEIINRIGQLVEEENFQQREPDLFTLFWDLPLLLILLAKSKQLQVSSHKIDRILDYLTPIITSLYPRLHSNRVFLLLGLESMIKQLPLTVLQDHADLLRKSISLTRIIEEECKSLNILAQDGITGLAFISRKLSAATGTSELLFAREALIRKISKSVYWLEESHYQEMKKNTGWATGLSGIGMLLLEILKDSPGEMEK
;
A
#
# COMPACT_ATOMS: atom_id res chain seq x y z
N MET A 1 -33.24 0.90 7.39
CA MET A 1 -32.14 1.86 7.26
C MET A 1 -31.70 2.46 8.60
N LYS A 2 -32.58 3.12 9.39
CA LYS A 2 -32.19 3.69 10.71
C LYS A 2 -31.58 2.68 11.69
N THR A 3 -32.13 1.46 11.80
CA THR A 3 -31.63 0.41 12.70
C THR A 3 -30.25 -0.13 12.30
N GLN A 4 -29.94 -0.19 11.01
CA GLN A 4 -28.64 -0.67 10.50
C GLN A 4 -27.53 0.38 10.65
N GLN A 5 -27.87 1.67 10.57
CA GLN A 5 -26.93 2.76 10.85
C GLN A 5 -26.51 2.79 12.32
N THR A 6 -27.46 2.66 13.27
CA THR A 6 -27.15 2.64 14.71
C THR A 6 -26.35 1.41 15.17
N GLU A 7 -26.51 0.25 14.53
CA GLU A 7 -25.67 -0.93 14.80
C GLU A 7 -24.25 -0.75 14.26
N SER A 8 -24.08 -0.14 13.09
CA SER A 8 -22.75 0.08 12.50
C SER A 8 -21.93 1.12 13.27
N SER A 9 -22.57 2.17 13.80
CA SER A 9 -21.91 3.22 14.59
C SER A 9 -21.43 2.72 15.96
N THR A 10 -22.04 1.67 16.51
CA THR A 10 -21.58 1.03 17.77
C THR A 10 -20.55 -0.09 17.54
N GLN A 11 -20.58 -0.74 16.37
CA GLN A 11 -19.63 -1.81 16.01
C GLN A 11 -18.24 -1.30 15.67
N LEU A 12 -18.11 -0.10 15.09
CA LEU A 12 -16.80 0.42 14.69
C LEU A 12 -15.88 0.72 15.89
N PRO A 13 -16.27 1.53 16.89
CA PRO A 13 -15.41 1.78 18.04
C PRO A 13 -15.06 0.50 18.81
N SER A 14 -16.04 -0.39 19.01
CA SER A 14 -15.81 -1.65 19.71
C SER A 14 -14.85 -2.58 18.98
N LYS A 15 -14.89 -2.64 17.64
CA LYS A 15 -13.95 -3.44 16.85
C LYS A 15 -12.54 -2.86 16.88
N LEU A 16 -12.40 -1.54 16.80
CA LEU A 16 -11.10 -0.87 16.88
C LEU A 16 -10.44 -1.10 18.25
N ILE A 17 -11.20 -1.01 19.34
CA ILE A 17 -10.72 -1.32 20.70
C ILE A 17 -10.25 -2.78 20.79
N ALA A 18 -11.01 -3.74 20.23
CA ALA A 18 -10.62 -5.15 20.23
C ALA A 18 -9.33 -5.39 19.44
N ILE A 19 -9.18 -4.76 18.26
CA ILE A 19 -7.96 -4.82 17.46
C ILE A 19 -6.77 -4.25 18.24
N ASN A 20 -6.92 -3.09 18.86
CA ASN A 20 -5.84 -2.45 19.62
C ASN A 20 -5.40 -3.29 20.83
N ARG A 21 -6.32 -3.99 21.49
CA ARG A 21 -5.99 -4.93 22.57
C ARG A 21 -5.12 -6.08 22.06
N LEU A 22 -5.51 -6.71 20.96
CA LEU A 22 -4.75 -7.81 20.35
C LEU A 22 -3.39 -7.33 19.83
N LEU A 23 -3.34 -6.15 19.23
CA LEU A 23 -2.07 -5.54 18.80
C LEU A 23 -1.15 -5.26 19.99
N ALA A 24 -1.66 -4.75 21.10
CA ALA A 24 -0.84 -4.54 22.31
C ALA A 24 -0.33 -5.86 22.92
N GLU A 25 -1.14 -6.93 22.84
CA GLU A 25 -0.77 -8.27 23.32
C GLU A 25 0.34 -8.91 22.46
N TYR A 26 0.22 -8.84 21.13
CA TYR A 26 1.11 -9.57 20.22
C TYR A 26 2.26 -8.74 19.63
N ALA A 27 2.21 -7.41 19.68
CA ALA A 27 3.29 -6.55 19.19
C ALA A 27 4.66 -6.88 19.80
N PRO A 28 4.80 -7.15 21.12
CA PRO A 28 6.09 -7.47 21.72
C PRO A 28 6.74 -8.73 21.14
N SER A 29 5.94 -9.70 20.66
CA SER A 29 6.43 -10.96 20.08
C SER A 29 6.72 -10.89 18.59
N ASN A 30 6.40 -9.79 17.91
CA ASN A 30 6.77 -9.60 16.51
C ASN A 30 8.23 -9.17 16.42
N GLU A 31 9.12 -10.03 15.92
CA GLU A 31 10.54 -9.69 15.76
C GLU A 31 10.87 -9.13 14.37
N ALA A 32 9.92 -9.17 13.42
CA ALA A 32 10.17 -8.71 12.06
C ALA A 32 10.22 -7.17 12.00
N PRO A 33 11.28 -6.57 11.45
CA PRO A 33 11.41 -5.11 11.39
C PRO A 33 10.72 -4.48 10.17
N GLY A 34 10.39 -5.29 9.15
CA GLY A 34 9.89 -4.82 7.85
C GLY A 34 8.55 -4.09 7.84
N LEU A 35 8.14 -3.65 6.65
CA LEU A 35 6.95 -2.83 6.45
C LEU A 35 5.65 -3.64 6.44
N PHE A 36 5.57 -4.68 5.62
CA PHE A 36 4.29 -5.36 5.36
C PHE A 36 3.85 -6.25 6.52
N GLN A 37 4.79 -6.96 7.14
CA GLN A 37 4.51 -7.89 8.23
C GLN A 37 5.15 -7.47 9.56
N GLY A 38 6.01 -6.46 9.54
CA GLY A 38 6.86 -6.10 10.67
C GLY A 38 6.46 -4.84 11.41
N LYS A 39 7.35 -4.46 12.33
CA LYS A 39 7.21 -3.34 13.25
C LYS A 39 7.14 -1.98 12.57
N MET A 40 7.68 -1.82 11.35
CA MET A 40 7.56 -0.53 10.66
C MET A 40 6.10 -0.23 10.29
N GLY A 41 5.38 -1.18 9.68
CA GLY A 41 3.96 -1.00 9.37
C GLY A 41 3.10 -0.81 10.63
N LEU A 42 3.42 -1.54 11.69
CA LEU A 42 2.76 -1.40 12.99
C LEU A 42 3.02 -0.02 13.63
N GLY A 43 4.25 0.47 13.57
CA GLY A 43 4.64 1.79 14.07
C GLY A 43 3.88 2.90 13.36
N ILE A 44 3.76 2.85 12.03
CA ILE A 44 2.94 3.78 11.24
C ILE A 44 1.50 3.78 11.75
N TYR A 45 0.90 2.61 11.97
CA TYR A 45 -0.44 2.51 12.52
C TYR A 45 -0.55 3.18 13.91
N TYR A 46 0.40 2.94 14.81
CA TYR A 46 0.36 3.56 16.15
C TYR A 46 0.55 5.07 16.11
N PHE A 47 1.37 5.62 15.22
CA PHE A 47 1.46 7.07 15.02
C PHE A 47 0.14 7.66 14.54
N MET A 48 -0.51 7.00 13.57
CA MET A 48 -1.84 7.42 13.13
C MET A 48 -2.84 7.38 14.27
N LEU A 49 -2.84 6.32 15.06
CA LEU A 49 -3.75 6.15 16.18
C LEU A 49 -3.50 7.20 17.28
N ALA A 50 -2.24 7.45 17.64
CA ALA A 50 -1.84 8.47 18.61
C ALA A 50 -2.31 9.87 18.20
N ARG A 51 -2.15 10.23 16.92
CA ARG A 51 -2.59 11.52 16.39
C ARG A 51 -4.11 11.70 16.50
N GLU A 52 -4.89 10.65 16.27
CA GLU A 52 -6.35 10.75 16.32
C GLU A 52 -6.91 10.74 17.73
N THR A 53 -6.38 9.90 18.62
CA THR A 53 -6.92 9.77 19.98
C THR A 53 -6.30 10.74 20.98
N ASN A 54 -5.16 11.36 20.64
CA ASN A 54 -4.30 12.13 21.55
C ASN A 54 -3.91 11.34 22.82
N ASP A 55 -3.84 10.00 22.73
CA ASP A 55 -3.41 9.13 23.84
C ASP A 55 -1.88 8.94 23.81
N PRO A 56 -1.15 9.41 24.84
CA PRO A 56 0.30 9.23 24.93
C PRO A 56 0.75 7.76 24.89
N ALA A 57 -0.08 6.81 25.32
CA ALA A 57 0.28 5.40 25.30
C ALA A 57 0.51 4.89 23.87
N HIS A 58 -0.28 5.36 22.90
CA HIS A 58 -0.08 5.00 21.50
C HIS A 58 1.17 5.63 20.91
N GLN A 59 1.49 6.87 21.31
CA GLN A 59 2.73 7.53 20.91
C GLN A 59 3.95 6.75 21.42
N THR A 60 3.96 6.34 22.70
CA THR A 60 5.03 5.50 23.26
C THR A 60 5.19 4.18 22.53
N MET A 61 4.08 3.53 22.15
CA MET A 61 4.13 2.29 21.37
C MET A 61 4.67 2.51 19.96
N ALA A 62 4.31 3.62 19.30
CA ALA A 62 4.84 4.00 18.00
C ALA A 62 6.36 4.19 18.06
N GLU A 63 6.84 5.02 18.99
CA GLU A 63 8.26 5.31 19.21
C GLU A 63 9.05 4.05 19.54
N LYS A 64 8.50 3.16 20.38
CA LYS A 64 9.12 1.85 20.67
C LYS A 64 9.28 1.02 19.40
N CYS A 65 8.24 0.92 18.56
CA CYS A 65 8.33 0.17 17.31
C CYS A 65 9.43 0.74 16.40
N ILE A 66 9.50 2.07 16.26
CA ILE A 66 10.53 2.71 15.43
C ILE A 66 11.93 2.51 16.01
N GLY A 67 12.11 2.62 17.32
CA GLY A 67 13.40 2.36 17.97
C GLY A 67 13.93 0.96 17.68
N GLU A 68 13.07 -0.05 17.83
CA GLU A 68 13.42 -1.45 17.53
C GLU A 68 13.70 -1.67 16.04
N VAL A 69 12.97 -0.99 15.14
CA VAL A 69 13.25 -1.03 13.70
C VAL A 69 14.59 -0.36 13.36
N TYR A 70 14.92 0.76 14.01
CA TYR A 70 16.19 1.45 13.81
C TYR A 70 17.38 0.58 14.24
N GLU A 71 17.27 -0.07 15.41
CA GLU A 71 18.27 -1.04 15.88
C GLU A 71 18.44 -2.20 14.89
N ALA A 72 17.34 -2.76 14.39
CA ALA A 72 17.37 -3.83 13.39
C ALA A 72 17.94 -3.36 12.05
N ALA A 73 17.65 -2.13 11.62
CA ALA A 73 18.17 -1.55 10.40
C ALA A 73 19.69 -1.39 10.47
N GLY A 74 20.28 -1.15 11.64
CA GLY A 74 21.74 -1.13 11.84
C GLY A 74 22.44 -2.49 11.63
N ASN A 75 21.71 -3.60 11.67
CA ASN A 75 22.27 -4.93 11.44
C ASN A 75 22.59 -5.15 9.96
N ILE A 76 23.80 -5.64 9.65
CA ILE A 76 24.24 -5.90 8.29
C ILE A 76 23.47 -7.04 7.60
N SER A 77 22.87 -7.97 8.36
CA SER A 77 22.17 -9.15 7.83
C SER A 77 20.73 -8.88 7.37
N ILE A 78 20.18 -7.70 7.66
CA ILE A 78 18.83 -7.34 7.21
C ILE A 78 18.80 -7.28 5.69
N ALA A 79 17.74 -7.83 5.11
CA ALA A 79 17.55 -7.81 3.66
C ALA A 79 17.39 -6.38 3.15
N ALA A 80 17.70 -6.15 1.88
CA ALA A 80 17.54 -4.85 1.24
C ALA A 80 16.17 -4.68 0.54
N ASP A 81 15.28 -5.67 0.63
CA ASP A 81 13.99 -5.68 -0.04
C ASP A 81 12.94 -4.74 0.59
N PHE A 82 11.77 -4.67 -0.04
CA PHE A 82 10.70 -3.76 0.36
C PHE A 82 9.72 -4.38 1.37
N GLU A 83 9.49 -5.69 1.33
CA GLU A 83 8.54 -6.35 2.24
C GLU A 83 9.08 -6.43 3.67
N ASN A 84 10.30 -6.94 3.81
CA ASN A 84 10.94 -7.29 5.07
C ASN A 84 12.23 -6.50 5.34
N GLY A 85 12.75 -5.80 4.33
CA GLY A 85 14.07 -5.19 4.35
C GLY A 85 14.14 -3.67 4.47
N LEU A 86 15.35 -3.16 4.25
CA LEU A 86 15.71 -1.74 4.37
C LEU A 86 14.87 -0.83 3.48
N ALA A 87 14.54 -1.22 2.25
CA ALA A 87 13.79 -0.35 1.34
C ALA A 87 12.37 -0.08 1.88
N GLY A 88 11.73 -1.09 2.48
CA GLY A 88 10.42 -0.94 3.11
C GLY A 88 10.49 -0.12 4.40
N ILE A 89 11.53 -0.35 5.21
CA ILE A 89 11.79 0.40 6.44
C ILE A 89 12.01 1.88 6.14
N ALA A 90 12.90 2.17 5.20
CA ALA A 90 13.25 3.53 4.79
C ALA A 90 12.05 4.24 4.12
N TRP A 91 11.26 3.53 3.32
CA TRP A 91 10.01 4.07 2.80
C TRP A 91 9.00 4.38 3.92
N GLY A 92 8.90 3.52 4.93
CA GLY A 92 8.07 3.75 6.11
C GLY A 92 8.49 5.01 6.87
N LEU A 93 9.79 5.23 7.05
CA LEU A 93 10.30 6.47 7.66
C LEU A 93 10.02 7.70 6.79
N CYS A 94 10.19 7.60 5.47
CA CYS A 94 9.80 8.65 4.54
C CYS A 94 8.30 8.98 4.67
N HIS A 95 7.44 7.97 4.82
CA HIS A 95 6.01 8.16 5.05
C HIS A 95 5.74 8.92 6.36
N LEU A 96 6.44 8.56 7.45
CA LEU A 96 6.30 9.25 8.74
C LEU A 96 6.73 10.72 8.66
N ILE A 97 7.85 11.01 8.00
CA ILE A 97 8.35 12.37 7.80
C ILE A 97 7.37 13.18 6.94
N LYS A 98 6.97 12.65 5.78
CA LYS A 98 6.08 13.32 4.82
C LYS A 98 4.71 13.68 5.41
N ASN A 99 4.25 12.94 6.41
CA ASN A 99 2.97 13.17 7.07
C ASN A 99 3.13 13.85 8.45
N ASP A 100 4.29 14.46 8.74
CA ASP A 100 4.59 15.19 9.97
C ASP A 100 4.43 14.37 11.26
N PHE A 101 4.59 13.04 11.19
CA PHE A 101 4.62 12.19 12.38
C PHE A 101 5.98 12.22 13.07
N VAL A 102 7.05 12.42 12.29
CA VAL A 102 8.43 12.50 12.75
C VAL A 102 9.08 13.73 12.11
N ALA A 103 9.67 14.59 12.93
CA ALA A 103 10.48 15.72 12.46
C ALA A 103 11.95 15.30 12.36
N ALA A 104 12.40 15.00 11.14
CA ALA A 104 13.79 14.63 10.84
C ALA A 104 14.17 15.11 9.44
N ASP A 105 15.46 15.40 9.23
CA ASP A 105 15.98 15.61 7.89
C ASP A 105 16.08 14.25 7.17
N PRO A 106 15.34 14.06 6.07
CA PRO A 106 15.31 12.80 5.36
C PRO A 106 16.65 12.45 4.68
N ASP A 107 17.52 13.43 4.39
CA ASP A 107 18.85 13.17 3.82
C ASP A 107 19.86 12.76 4.89
N GLU A 108 19.78 13.30 6.11
CA GLU A 108 20.65 12.89 7.22
C GLU A 108 20.25 11.52 7.79
N ILE A 109 18.96 11.31 8.08
CA ILE A 109 18.52 10.11 8.81
C ILE A 109 18.57 8.83 7.97
N LEU A 110 18.56 8.96 6.64
CA LEU A 110 18.58 7.82 5.72
C LEU A 110 19.94 7.60 5.04
N GLU A 111 20.97 8.41 5.30
CA GLU A 111 22.27 8.35 4.61
C GLU A 111 22.84 6.91 4.56
N ASP A 112 23.05 6.28 5.72
CA ASP A 112 23.60 4.92 5.82
C ASP A 112 22.70 3.86 5.15
N VAL A 113 21.38 4.06 5.20
CA VAL A 113 20.40 3.12 4.64
C VAL A 113 20.37 3.25 3.12
N ASP A 114 20.37 4.48 2.60
CA ASP A 114 20.47 4.80 1.17
C ASP A 114 21.73 4.18 0.57
N ASP A 115 22.86 4.31 1.27
CA ASP A 115 24.15 3.79 0.83
C ASP A 115 24.12 2.27 0.69
N ARG A 116 23.50 1.58 1.65
CA ARG A 116 23.36 0.11 1.63
C ARG A 116 22.39 -0.38 0.57
N ILE A 117 21.23 0.27 0.43
CA ILE A 117 20.26 -0.06 -0.63
C ILE A 117 20.90 0.16 -2.00
N TYR A 118 21.63 1.27 -2.19
CA TYR A 118 22.31 1.58 -3.44
C TYR A 118 23.42 0.57 -3.79
N ARG A 119 24.20 0.11 -2.81
CA ARG A 119 25.19 -0.97 -3.03
C ARG A 119 24.51 -2.28 -3.43
N TYR A 120 23.42 -2.66 -2.76
CA TYR A 120 22.66 -3.85 -3.10
C TYR A 120 22.05 -3.76 -4.50
N TRP A 121 21.45 -2.62 -4.85
CA TRP A 121 20.91 -2.35 -6.18
C TRP A 121 21.98 -2.59 -7.26
N ASN A 122 23.16 -1.97 -7.13
CA ASN A 122 24.22 -2.10 -8.15
C ASN A 122 24.74 -3.53 -8.29
N ALA A 123 24.73 -4.32 -7.22
CA ALA A 123 25.16 -5.71 -7.27
C ALA A 123 24.12 -6.65 -7.90
N ASN A 124 22.82 -6.32 -7.85
CA ASN A 124 21.74 -7.27 -8.15
C ASN A 124 20.73 -6.82 -9.21
N LYS A 125 20.75 -5.57 -9.68
CA LYS A 125 19.70 -4.97 -10.53
C LYS A 125 19.30 -5.75 -11.79
N GLU A 126 20.21 -6.55 -12.35
CA GLU A 126 19.94 -7.37 -13.54
C GLU A 126 19.08 -8.60 -13.25
N THR A 127 19.16 -9.13 -12.02
CA THR A 127 18.52 -10.39 -11.60
C THR A 127 17.31 -10.20 -10.68
N LEU A 128 17.02 -8.96 -10.27
CA LEU A 128 15.87 -8.68 -9.41
C LEU A 128 14.57 -9.06 -10.12
N PRO A 129 13.61 -9.68 -9.40
CA PRO A 129 12.27 -9.89 -9.95
C PRO A 129 11.58 -8.55 -10.18
N VAL A 130 10.47 -8.55 -10.91
CA VAL A 130 9.70 -7.33 -11.16
C VAL A 130 8.99 -6.85 -9.89
N ASP A 131 8.50 -7.77 -9.06
CA ASP A 131 7.48 -7.51 -8.03
C ASP A 131 7.81 -6.42 -6.99
N ILE A 132 6.78 -5.97 -6.27
CA ILE A 132 6.92 -4.93 -5.24
C ILE A 132 7.62 -5.40 -3.96
N ARG A 133 7.59 -6.69 -3.64
CA ARG A 133 8.06 -7.20 -2.34
C ARG A 133 9.58 -7.30 -2.30
N GLN A 134 10.16 -7.86 -3.35
CA GLN A 134 11.59 -8.17 -3.43
C GLN A 134 12.28 -7.57 -4.66
N GLY A 135 11.52 -6.91 -5.52
CA GLY A 135 11.93 -6.59 -6.87
C GLY A 135 11.95 -5.11 -7.22
N LEU A 136 12.03 -4.90 -8.54
CA LEU A 136 12.16 -3.60 -9.18
C LEU A 136 11.08 -2.61 -8.74
N LEU A 137 9.82 -3.03 -8.64
CA LEU A 137 8.72 -2.14 -8.24
C LEU A 137 8.88 -1.64 -6.79
N GLY A 138 9.42 -2.47 -5.89
CA GLY A 138 9.67 -2.07 -4.49
C GLY A 138 10.74 -1.00 -4.37
N TYR A 139 11.87 -1.19 -5.06
CA TYR A 139 12.92 -0.16 -5.15
C TYR A 139 12.41 1.11 -5.83
N TRP A 140 11.53 0.99 -6.82
CA TRP A 140 10.95 2.15 -7.49
C TRP A 140 10.06 2.96 -6.54
N VAL A 141 9.20 2.31 -5.75
CA VAL A 141 8.39 2.96 -4.70
C VAL A 141 9.30 3.71 -3.72
N TYR A 142 10.39 3.07 -3.29
CA TYR A 142 11.35 3.70 -2.37
C TYR A 142 12.00 4.95 -2.97
N TYR A 143 12.66 4.82 -4.12
CA TYR A 143 13.42 5.94 -4.70
C TYR A 143 12.54 7.07 -5.21
N THR A 144 11.31 6.82 -5.64
CA THR A 144 10.35 7.90 -5.94
C THR A 144 9.95 8.68 -4.69
N CYS A 145 9.86 8.02 -3.52
CA CYS A 145 9.65 8.72 -2.26
C CYS A 145 10.85 9.59 -1.87
N ARG A 146 12.08 9.09 -2.10
CA ARG A 146 13.30 9.88 -1.87
C ARG A 146 13.36 11.10 -2.78
N LEU A 147 12.95 11.00 -4.04
CA LEU A 147 12.88 12.14 -4.97
C LEU A 147 11.91 13.24 -4.52
N GLU A 148 10.86 12.90 -3.78
CA GLU A 148 9.92 13.89 -3.24
C GLU A 148 10.43 14.60 -1.99
N LEU A 149 11.35 13.98 -1.24
CA LEU A 149 11.77 14.43 0.09
C LEU A 149 13.19 14.97 0.14
N SER A 150 14.09 14.43 -0.69
CA SER A 150 15.50 14.82 -0.70
C SER A 150 15.64 16.23 -1.26
N HIS A 151 16.35 17.07 -0.50
CA HIS A 151 16.68 18.43 -0.87
C HIS A 151 18.15 18.57 -1.27
N ASP A 152 18.99 17.58 -0.94
CA ASP A 152 20.37 17.53 -1.40
C ASP A 152 20.46 17.24 -2.93
N PRO A 153 21.14 18.11 -3.71
CA PRO A 153 21.23 17.93 -5.16
C PRO A 153 21.97 16.65 -5.60
N VAL A 154 22.92 16.15 -4.81
CA VAL A 154 23.70 14.96 -5.14
C VAL A 154 22.84 13.72 -4.93
N ASN A 155 22.16 13.62 -3.77
CA ASN A 155 21.20 12.56 -3.49
C ASN A 155 20.07 12.57 -4.52
N HIS A 156 19.52 13.74 -4.83
CA HIS A 156 18.48 13.87 -5.85
C HIS A 156 18.93 13.34 -7.22
N TYR A 157 20.17 13.62 -7.64
CA TYR A 157 20.76 13.07 -8.86
C TYR A 157 20.91 11.54 -8.79
N ILE A 158 21.42 11.01 -7.68
CA ILE A 158 21.59 9.55 -7.49
C ILE A 158 20.24 8.84 -7.57
N HIS A 159 19.23 9.33 -6.84
CA HIS A 159 17.88 8.76 -6.85
C HIS A 159 17.25 8.84 -8.24
N THR A 160 17.42 9.96 -8.95
CA THR A 160 16.92 10.13 -10.33
C THR A 160 17.55 9.12 -11.29
N ARG A 161 18.86 8.89 -11.16
CA ARG A 161 19.58 7.88 -11.94
C ARG A 161 19.03 6.48 -11.65
N VAL A 162 18.86 6.10 -10.39
CA VAL A 162 18.35 4.76 -10.03
C VAL A 162 16.93 4.54 -10.55
N VAL A 163 16.03 5.52 -10.40
CA VAL A 163 14.67 5.43 -10.97
C VAL A 163 14.73 5.27 -12.49
N SER A 164 15.62 5.99 -13.17
CA SER A 164 15.81 5.86 -14.62
C SER A 164 16.35 4.48 -15.02
N GLU A 165 17.27 3.90 -14.25
CA GLU A 165 17.76 2.53 -14.45
C GLU A 165 16.63 1.50 -14.27
N ILE A 166 15.79 1.64 -13.25
CA ILE A 166 14.62 0.78 -13.03
C ILE A 166 13.66 0.88 -14.21
N ILE A 167 13.31 2.09 -14.66
CA ILE A 167 12.41 2.31 -15.80
C ILE A 167 12.98 1.67 -17.07
N ASN A 168 14.28 1.81 -17.31
CA ASN A 168 14.93 1.17 -18.45
C ASN A 168 14.86 -0.35 -18.38
N ARG A 169 15.13 -0.95 -17.19
CA ARG A 169 15.06 -2.40 -16.99
C ARG A 169 13.64 -2.93 -17.17
N ILE A 170 12.64 -2.27 -16.59
CA ILE A 170 11.23 -2.63 -16.79
C ILE A 170 10.85 -2.52 -18.26
N GLY A 171 11.26 -1.45 -18.94
CA GLY A 171 10.96 -1.30 -20.36
C GLY A 171 11.58 -2.40 -21.22
N GLN A 172 12.79 -2.85 -20.90
CA GLN A 172 13.39 -4.03 -21.55
C GLN A 172 12.54 -5.29 -21.29
N LEU A 173 12.15 -5.56 -20.04
CA LEU A 173 11.35 -6.74 -19.69
C LEU A 173 9.96 -6.72 -20.36
N VAL A 174 9.37 -5.54 -20.54
CA VAL A 174 8.11 -5.36 -21.29
C VAL A 174 8.32 -5.64 -22.77
N GLU A 175 9.38 -5.10 -23.38
CA GLU A 175 9.73 -5.30 -24.79
C GLU A 175 10.08 -6.78 -25.09
N GLU A 176 10.64 -7.50 -24.13
CA GLU A 176 10.99 -8.94 -24.22
C GLU A 176 9.83 -9.88 -23.86
N GLU A 177 8.62 -9.38 -23.60
CA GLU A 177 7.45 -10.16 -23.15
C GLU A 177 7.67 -10.95 -21.82
N ASN A 178 8.65 -10.54 -21.02
CA ASN A 178 9.01 -11.15 -19.73
C ASN A 178 8.30 -10.50 -18.52
N PHE A 179 7.37 -9.57 -18.75
CA PHE A 179 6.58 -8.92 -17.72
C PHE A 179 5.24 -9.64 -17.51
N GLN A 180 4.93 -10.05 -16.27
CA GLN A 180 3.67 -10.74 -15.96
C GLN A 180 2.48 -9.78 -15.98
N GLN A 181 1.70 -9.83 -17.06
CA GLN A 181 0.56 -8.92 -17.29
C GLN A 181 -0.79 -9.56 -16.96
N ARG A 182 -0.80 -10.87 -16.65
CA ARG A 182 -2.05 -11.62 -16.46
C ARG A 182 -2.74 -11.24 -15.16
N GLU A 183 -4.07 -11.28 -15.21
CA GLU A 183 -4.89 -11.17 -14.01
C GLU A 183 -4.54 -12.31 -13.03
N PRO A 184 -4.32 -12.02 -11.74
CA PRO A 184 -4.20 -13.04 -10.71
C PRO A 184 -5.52 -13.77 -10.46
N ASP A 185 -5.47 -15.06 -10.09
CA ASP A 185 -6.66 -15.88 -9.82
C ASP A 185 -7.52 -15.35 -8.67
N LEU A 186 -6.86 -14.70 -7.70
CA LEU A 186 -7.45 -14.03 -6.53
C LEU A 186 -6.97 -12.58 -6.48
N PHE A 187 -7.80 -11.70 -5.92
CA PHE A 187 -7.39 -10.32 -5.69
C PHE A 187 -6.15 -10.26 -4.80
N THR A 188 -5.19 -9.40 -5.19
CA THR A 188 -4.05 -9.04 -4.35
C THR A 188 -3.60 -7.61 -4.62
N LEU A 189 -3.17 -6.91 -3.57
CA LEU A 189 -2.48 -5.62 -3.68
C LEU A 189 -1.13 -5.71 -4.37
N PHE A 190 -0.58 -6.92 -4.54
CA PHE A 190 0.72 -7.16 -5.14
C PHE A 190 0.63 -7.51 -6.63
N TRP A 191 -0.45 -7.08 -7.30
CA TRP A 191 -0.57 -7.24 -8.74
C TRP A 191 0.30 -6.21 -9.48
N ASP A 192 1.31 -6.70 -10.21
CA ASP A 192 2.37 -5.87 -10.80
C ASP A 192 1.87 -4.84 -11.82
N LEU A 193 0.90 -5.18 -12.68
CA LEU A 193 0.47 -4.29 -13.76
C LEU A 193 -0.15 -2.98 -13.25
N PRO A 194 -1.17 -2.98 -12.36
CA PRO A 194 -1.66 -1.75 -11.77
C PRO A 194 -0.59 -0.95 -11.02
N LEU A 195 0.29 -1.63 -10.27
CA LEU A 195 1.38 -0.99 -9.54
C LEU A 195 2.36 -0.30 -10.49
N LEU A 196 2.72 -0.95 -11.60
CA LEU A 196 3.57 -0.39 -12.64
C LEU A 196 2.93 0.88 -13.23
N LEU A 197 1.64 0.86 -13.57
CA LEU A 197 0.95 2.03 -14.10
C LEU A 197 0.96 3.22 -13.12
N ILE A 198 0.77 2.95 -11.82
CA ILE A 198 0.86 3.98 -10.77
C ILE A 198 2.28 4.56 -10.70
N LEU A 199 3.31 3.71 -10.78
CA LEU A 199 4.72 4.14 -10.71
C LEU A 199 5.21 4.87 -11.96
N LEU A 200 4.75 4.46 -13.14
CA LEU A 200 4.97 5.19 -14.39
C LEU A 200 4.34 6.58 -14.30
N ALA A 201 3.09 6.68 -13.84
CA ALA A 201 2.42 7.96 -13.65
C ALA A 201 3.17 8.85 -12.66
N LYS A 202 3.61 8.27 -11.53
CA LYS A 202 4.36 8.99 -10.51
C LYS A 202 5.70 9.52 -11.03
N SER A 203 6.43 8.69 -11.78
CA SER A 203 7.72 9.09 -12.35
C SER A 203 7.58 10.16 -13.42
N LYS A 204 6.50 10.10 -14.21
CA LYS A 204 6.19 11.14 -15.20
C LYS A 204 5.83 12.47 -14.51
N GLN A 205 5.09 12.44 -13.40
CA GLN A 205 4.85 13.62 -12.55
C GLN A 205 6.16 14.22 -12.03
N LEU A 206 7.12 13.38 -11.63
CA LEU A 206 8.46 13.78 -11.21
C LEU A 206 9.40 14.11 -12.38
N GLN A 207 8.90 14.07 -13.63
CA GLN A 207 9.63 14.35 -14.87
C GLN A 207 10.83 13.41 -15.12
N VAL A 208 10.85 12.22 -14.52
CA VAL A 208 11.93 11.24 -14.68
C VAL A 208 11.63 10.30 -15.86
N SER A 209 12.56 10.24 -16.82
CA SER A 209 12.51 9.29 -17.95
C SER A 209 11.20 9.29 -18.76
N SER A 210 10.55 10.46 -18.87
CA SER A 210 9.23 10.63 -19.50
C SER A 210 9.11 10.00 -20.91
N HIS A 211 10.13 10.13 -21.76
CA HIS A 211 10.11 9.53 -23.10
C HIS A 211 10.17 8.00 -23.08
N LYS A 212 10.94 7.40 -22.15
CA LYS A 212 10.97 5.94 -22.02
C LYS A 212 9.64 5.42 -21.47
N ILE A 213 9.02 6.16 -20.55
CA ILE A 213 7.67 5.86 -20.04
C ILE A 213 6.65 5.81 -21.18
N ASP A 214 6.67 6.80 -22.09
CA ASP A 214 5.76 6.82 -23.25
C ASP A 214 5.95 5.58 -24.12
N ARG A 215 7.21 5.20 -24.41
CA ARG A 215 7.50 3.97 -25.16
C ARG A 215 6.99 2.72 -24.44
N ILE A 216 7.18 2.60 -23.13
CA ILE A 216 6.67 1.46 -22.35
C ILE A 216 5.15 1.38 -22.48
N LEU A 217 4.47 2.52 -22.39
CA LEU A 217 3.01 2.57 -22.55
C LEU A 217 2.56 2.22 -23.95
N ASP A 218 3.29 2.60 -25.00
CA ASP A 218 2.99 2.17 -26.37
C ASP A 218 2.97 0.64 -26.49
N TYR A 219 3.95 -0.05 -25.88
CA TYR A 219 3.98 -1.51 -25.83
C TYR A 219 2.85 -2.12 -24.97
N LEU A 220 2.56 -1.52 -23.81
CA LEU A 220 1.55 -2.04 -22.90
C LEU A 220 0.12 -1.74 -23.35
N THR A 221 -0.12 -0.70 -24.16
CA THR A 221 -1.48 -0.25 -24.52
C THR A 221 -2.32 -1.35 -25.19
N PRO A 222 -1.85 -2.09 -26.22
CA PRO A 222 -2.60 -3.19 -26.81
C PRO A 222 -2.96 -4.28 -25.80
N ILE A 223 -2.05 -4.57 -24.87
CA ILE A 223 -2.21 -5.59 -23.84
C ILE A 223 -3.27 -5.14 -22.84
N ILE A 224 -3.12 -3.93 -22.30
CA ILE A 224 -4.04 -3.34 -21.31
C ILE A 224 -5.45 -3.25 -21.90
N THR A 225 -5.58 -2.76 -23.12
CA THR A 225 -6.89 -2.57 -23.77
C THR A 225 -7.59 -3.89 -24.09
N SER A 226 -6.83 -4.99 -24.23
CA SER A 226 -7.35 -6.35 -24.35
C SER A 226 -7.66 -7.03 -22.99
N LEU A 227 -7.11 -6.49 -21.89
CA LEU A 227 -7.26 -7.07 -20.56
C LEU A 227 -8.57 -6.63 -19.92
N TYR A 228 -9.52 -7.54 -19.83
CA TYR A 228 -10.77 -7.31 -19.09
C TYR A 228 -10.84 -8.27 -17.90
N PRO A 229 -10.42 -7.84 -16.69
CA PRO A 229 -10.33 -8.74 -15.53
C PRO A 229 -11.68 -9.40 -15.23
N ARG A 230 -11.65 -10.68 -14.87
CA ARG A 230 -12.82 -11.45 -14.43
C ARG A 230 -13.31 -10.95 -13.08
N LEU A 231 -12.40 -10.68 -12.14
CA LEU A 231 -12.73 -10.17 -10.82
C LEU A 231 -12.99 -8.66 -10.85
N HIS A 232 -14.11 -8.22 -10.31
CA HIS A 232 -14.46 -6.81 -10.16
C HIS A 232 -13.47 -6.10 -9.23
N SER A 233 -12.95 -6.78 -8.22
CA SER A 233 -11.85 -6.31 -7.37
C SER A 233 -10.58 -5.96 -8.17
N ASN A 234 -10.18 -6.83 -9.10
CA ASN A 234 -9.07 -6.56 -10.01
C ASN A 234 -9.40 -5.43 -11.00
N ARG A 235 -10.65 -5.31 -11.47
CA ARG A 235 -11.06 -4.15 -12.30
C ARG A 235 -10.90 -2.82 -11.56
N VAL A 236 -11.27 -2.74 -10.28
CA VAL A 236 -11.08 -1.53 -9.47
C VAL A 236 -9.60 -1.18 -9.35
N PHE A 237 -8.73 -2.18 -9.16
CA PHE A 237 -7.30 -1.93 -9.03
C PHE A 237 -6.66 -1.49 -10.36
N LEU A 238 -6.97 -2.19 -11.46
CA LEU A 238 -6.51 -1.81 -12.79
C LEU A 238 -7.00 -0.40 -13.18
N LEU A 239 -8.25 -0.08 -12.85
CA LEU A 239 -8.81 1.26 -13.06
C LEU A 239 -8.03 2.34 -12.31
N LEU A 240 -7.59 2.10 -11.06
CA LEU A 240 -6.70 3.03 -10.35
C LEU A 240 -5.38 3.25 -11.10
N GLY A 241 -4.77 2.20 -11.65
CA GLY A 241 -3.57 2.30 -12.48
C GLY A 241 -3.79 3.15 -13.73
N LEU A 242 -4.88 2.90 -14.45
CA LEU A 242 -5.27 3.64 -15.65
C LEU A 242 -5.54 5.13 -15.37
N GLU A 243 -6.36 5.43 -14.35
CA GLU A 243 -6.69 6.80 -13.97
C GLU A 243 -5.45 7.58 -13.50
N SER A 244 -4.48 6.90 -12.89
CA SER A 244 -3.20 7.51 -12.54
C SER A 244 -2.43 7.96 -13.79
N MET A 245 -2.42 7.13 -14.84
CA MET A 245 -1.76 7.45 -16.11
C MET A 245 -2.50 8.50 -16.94
N ILE A 246 -3.83 8.41 -17.05
CA ILE A 246 -4.67 9.32 -17.83
C ILE A 246 -4.47 10.78 -17.39
N LYS A 247 -4.29 11.02 -16.09
CA LYS A 247 -3.96 12.34 -15.55
C LYS A 247 -2.67 12.93 -16.10
N GLN A 248 -1.69 12.10 -16.46
CA GLN A 248 -0.41 12.53 -16.99
C GLN A 248 -0.42 12.56 -18.52
N LEU A 249 -1.26 11.74 -19.16
CA LEU A 249 -1.36 11.55 -20.60
C LEU A 249 -2.82 11.24 -20.98
N PRO A 250 -3.58 12.19 -21.55
CA PRO A 250 -4.93 11.94 -22.00
C PRO A 250 -4.92 11.14 -23.31
N LEU A 251 -4.61 9.84 -23.22
CA LEU A 251 -4.71 8.90 -24.33
C LEU A 251 -6.14 8.40 -24.44
N THR A 252 -6.83 8.74 -25.54
CA THR A 252 -8.25 8.41 -25.75
C THR A 252 -8.54 6.91 -25.60
N VAL A 253 -7.66 6.06 -26.13
CA VAL A 253 -7.85 4.60 -26.07
C VAL A 253 -7.81 4.06 -24.64
N LEU A 254 -6.93 4.59 -23.77
CA LEU A 254 -6.89 4.20 -22.37
C LEU A 254 -8.10 4.75 -21.60
N GLN A 255 -8.58 5.94 -21.96
CA GLN A 255 -9.80 6.51 -21.39
C GLN A 255 -11.02 5.64 -21.71
N ASP A 256 -11.18 5.23 -22.97
CA ASP A 256 -12.29 4.37 -23.41
C ASP A 256 -12.31 3.04 -22.64
N HIS A 257 -11.12 2.45 -22.43
CA HIS A 257 -10.98 1.23 -21.65
C HIS A 257 -11.25 1.45 -20.14
N ALA A 258 -10.75 2.55 -19.57
CA ALA A 258 -11.04 2.91 -18.18
C ALA A 258 -12.56 3.10 -17.95
N ASP A 259 -13.25 3.76 -18.87
CA ASP A 259 -14.70 3.96 -18.83
C ASP A 259 -15.46 2.63 -18.93
N LEU A 260 -14.99 1.70 -19.78
CA LEU A 260 -15.54 0.35 -19.90
C LEU A 260 -15.42 -0.41 -18.56
N LEU A 261 -14.23 -0.41 -17.96
CA LEU A 261 -14.01 -1.06 -16.66
C LEU A 261 -14.91 -0.43 -15.59
N ARG A 262 -14.92 0.91 -15.49
CA ARG A 262 -15.72 1.67 -14.53
C ARG A 262 -17.19 1.27 -14.54
N LYS A 263 -17.81 1.27 -15.72
CA LYS A 263 -19.22 0.91 -15.91
C LYS A 263 -19.54 -0.54 -15.55
N SER A 264 -18.52 -1.41 -15.55
CA SER A 264 -18.69 -2.83 -15.28
C SER A 264 -18.51 -3.24 -13.81
N ILE A 265 -18.01 -2.33 -12.95
CA ILE A 265 -17.67 -2.65 -11.57
C ILE A 265 -18.95 -2.70 -10.71
N SER A 266 -19.03 -3.70 -9.82
CA SER A 266 -20.11 -3.85 -8.84
C SER A 266 -19.48 -4.02 -7.47
N LEU A 267 -19.53 -2.98 -6.64
CA LEU A 267 -18.99 -3.03 -5.28
C LEU A 267 -19.71 -4.06 -4.41
N THR A 268 -21.01 -4.24 -4.63
CA THR A 268 -21.81 -5.29 -3.96
C THR A 268 -21.27 -6.67 -4.30
N ARG A 269 -20.99 -6.95 -5.58
CA ARG A 269 -20.42 -8.22 -6.00
C ARG A 269 -19.06 -8.49 -5.37
N ILE A 270 -18.22 -7.46 -5.28
CA ILE A 270 -16.93 -7.57 -4.59
C ILE A 270 -17.12 -8.01 -3.13
N ILE A 271 -18.02 -7.36 -2.39
CA ILE A 271 -18.23 -7.66 -0.96
C ILE A 271 -18.90 -9.02 -0.72
N GLU A 272 -19.88 -9.37 -1.54
CA GLU A 272 -20.77 -10.52 -1.31
C GLU A 272 -20.28 -11.80 -1.98
N GLU A 273 -19.64 -11.72 -3.16
CA GLU A 273 -19.22 -12.88 -3.95
C GLU A 273 -17.70 -13.09 -3.97
N GLU A 274 -16.91 -12.02 -4.10
CA GLU A 274 -15.45 -12.15 -4.31
C GLU A 274 -14.66 -12.20 -3.00
N CYS A 275 -14.89 -11.25 -2.10
CA CYS A 275 -14.29 -11.27 -0.77
C CYS A 275 -15.03 -12.32 0.06
N LYS A 276 -14.47 -13.52 0.25
CA LYS A 276 -15.05 -14.52 1.16
C LYS A 276 -14.85 -14.10 2.62
N SER A 277 -15.35 -14.90 3.55
CA SER A 277 -15.39 -14.55 4.98
C SER A 277 -14.02 -14.16 5.56
N LEU A 278 -12.91 -14.72 5.07
CA LEU A 278 -11.55 -14.41 5.55
C LEU A 278 -10.85 -13.29 4.78
N ASN A 279 -11.38 -12.84 3.64
CA ASN A 279 -10.77 -11.80 2.81
C ASN A 279 -11.05 -10.41 3.38
N ILE A 280 -10.55 -10.15 4.59
CA ILE A 280 -10.66 -8.87 5.29
C ILE A 280 -9.32 -8.16 5.47
N LEU A 281 -8.20 -8.80 5.12
CA LEU A 281 -6.86 -8.24 5.27
C LEU A 281 -6.54 -7.23 4.13
N ALA A 282 -5.48 -6.46 4.30
CA ALA A 282 -5.09 -5.47 3.29
C ALA A 282 -4.59 -6.16 2.01
N GLN A 283 -3.73 -7.17 2.13
CA GLN A 283 -3.08 -7.83 0.99
C GLN A 283 -4.03 -8.42 -0.06
N ASP A 284 -5.20 -8.93 0.35
CA ASP A 284 -6.04 -9.83 -0.47
C ASP A 284 -7.54 -9.71 -0.14
N GLY A 285 -7.93 -8.62 0.54
CA GLY A 285 -9.26 -8.48 1.11
C GLY A 285 -9.86 -7.09 0.99
N ILE A 286 -11.02 -6.95 1.65
CA ILE A 286 -11.81 -5.73 1.59
C ILE A 286 -11.05 -4.50 2.12
N THR A 287 -10.07 -4.71 3.00
CA THR A 287 -9.25 -3.62 3.55
C THR A 287 -8.40 -2.96 2.47
N GLY A 288 -7.70 -3.74 1.66
CA GLY A 288 -6.91 -3.21 0.55
C GLY A 288 -7.77 -2.58 -0.54
N LEU A 289 -8.89 -3.22 -0.85
CA LEU A 289 -9.87 -2.70 -1.80
C LEU A 289 -10.46 -1.35 -1.35
N ALA A 290 -10.70 -1.17 -0.05
CA ALA A 290 -11.14 0.11 0.49
C ALA A 290 -10.08 1.20 0.30
N PHE A 291 -8.79 0.91 0.54
CA PHE A 291 -7.70 1.86 0.27
C PHE A 291 -7.62 2.22 -1.21
N ILE A 292 -7.67 1.23 -2.12
CA ILE A 292 -7.68 1.46 -3.57
C ILE A 292 -8.88 2.35 -3.96
N SER A 293 -10.06 2.02 -3.48
CA SER A 293 -11.31 2.74 -3.74
C SER A 293 -11.26 4.20 -3.27
N ARG A 294 -10.69 4.46 -2.08
CA ARG A 294 -10.46 5.83 -1.57
C ARG A 294 -9.46 6.59 -2.44
N LYS A 295 -8.34 5.96 -2.82
CA LYS A 295 -7.35 6.57 -3.73
C LYS A 295 -7.92 6.86 -5.10
N LEU A 296 -8.74 5.96 -5.64
CA LEU A 296 -9.44 6.14 -6.90
C LEU A 296 -10.43 7.31 -6.82
N SER A 297 -11.23 7.39 -5.75
CA SER A 297 -12.15 8.50 -5.51
C SER A 297 -11.42 9.85 -5.43
N ALA A 298 -10.30 9.90 -4.69
CA ALA A 298 -9.45 11.10 -4.62
C ALA A 298 -8.82 11.43 -5.97
N ALA A 299 -8.49 10.41 -6.78
CA ALA A 299 -7.94 10.62 -8.11
C ALA A 299 -8.97 11.20 -9.07
N THR A 300 -10.18 10.63 -9.14
CA THR A 300 -11.18 11.02 -10.15
C THR A 300 -12.09 12.17 -9.69
N GLY A 301 -12.10 12.47 -8.39
CA GLY A 301 -13.04 13.43 -7.79
C GLY A 301 -14.47 12.87 -7.70
N THR A 302 -14.65 11.56 -7.81
CA THR A 302 -15.98 10.90 -7.85
C THR A 302 -16.10 9.84 -6.76
N SER A 303 -17.21 9.83 -6.03
CA SER A 303 -17.48 8.80 -5.00
C SER A 303 -18.21 7.55 -5.53
N GLU A 304 -18.40 7.40 -6.85
CA GLU A 304 -19.16 6.30 -7.47
C GLU A 304 -18.63 4.91 -7.07
N LEU A 305 -17.31 4.77 -7.03
CA LEU A 305 -16.64 3.52 -6.67
C LEU A 305 -16.10 3.53 -5.24
N LEU A 306 -16.68 4.37 -4.36
CA LEU A 306 -16.35 4.41 -2.94
C LEU A 306 -17.17 3.37 -2.16
N PHE A 307 -16.52 2.47 -1.43
CA PHE A 307 -17.24 1.50 -0.60
C PHE A 307 -18.02 2.20 0.53
N ALA A 308 -19.29 1.80 0.69
CA ALA A 308 -20.12 2.29 1.78
C ALA A 308 -19.56 1.87 3.14
N ARG A 309 -19.45 2.84 4.05
CA ARG A 309 -18.94 2.67 5.41
C ARG A 309 -19.58 1.48 6.14
N GLU A 310 -20.91 1.41 6.15
CA GLU A 310 -21.65 0.38 6.87
C GLU A 310 -21.46 -1.01 6.26
N ALA A 311 -21.16 -1.09 4.96
CA ALA A 311 -20.85 -2.34 4.29
C ALA A 311 -19.46 -2.85 4.69
N LEU A 312 -18.46 -1.96 4.75
CA LEU A 312 -17.09 -2.27 5.22
C LEU A 312 -17.11 -2.75 6.67
N ILE A 313 -17.70 -1.98 7.58
CA ILE A 313 -17.77 -2.31 9.02
C ILE A 313 -18.46 -3.66 9.22
N ARG A 314 -19.57 -3.89 8.53
CA ARG A 314 -20.31 -5.16 8.61
C ARG A 314 -19.49 -6.33 8.08
N LYS A 315 -18.81 -6.16 6.94
CA LYS A 315 -18.00 -7.21 6.33
C LYS A 315 -16.85 -7.62 7.25
N ILE A 316 -16.14 -6.62 7.79
CA ILE A 316 -15.04 -6.84 8.73
C ILE A 316 -15.58 -7.49 10.00
N SER A 317 -16.61 -6.92 10.62
CA SER A 317 -17.09 -7.35 11.94
C SER A 317 -17.71 -8.74 11.96
N LYS A 318 -18.37 -9.16 10.87
CA LYS A 318 -19.01 -10.48 10.74
C LYS A 318 -18.09 -11.58 10.20
N SER A 319 -16.83 -11.26 9.95
CA SER A 319 -15.85 -12.23 9.46
C SER A 319 -15.65 -13.38 10.44
N VAL A 320 -15.47 -14.59 9.91
CA VAL A 320 -15.05 -15.78 10.68
C VAL A 320 -13.66 -15.62 11.29
N TYR A 321 -12.87 -14.66 10.82
CA TYR A 321 -11.57 -14.28 11.39
C TYR A 321 -11.66 -13.99 12.90
N TRP A 322 -12.82 -13.54 13.39
CA TRP A 322 -13.01 -13.21 14.81
C TRP A 322 -13.45 -14.41 15.67
N LEU A 323 -13.70 -15.59 15.10
CA LEU A 323 -14.08 -16.77 15.86
C LEU A 323 -12.93 -17.27 16.75
N GLU A 324 -13.26 -18.06 17.77
CA GLU A 324 -12.32 -18.51 18.80
C GLU A 324 -11.59 -19.82 18.45
N GLU A 325 -11.77 -20.34 17.24
CA GLU A 325 -11.10 -21.56 16.78
C GLU A 325 -9.58 -21.37 16.66
N SER A 326 -8.80 -22.44 16.93
CA SER A 326 -7.33 -22.38 17.02
C SER A 326 -6.65 -21.80 15.79
N HIS A 327 -7.14 -22.12 14.60
CA HIS A 327 -6.61 -21.60 13.34
C HIS A 327 -6.72 -20.06 13.25
N TYR A 328 -7.88 -19.50 13.63
CA TYR A 328 -8.09 -18.05 13.57
C TYR A 328 -7.32 -17.31 14.66
N GLN A 329 -7.12 -17.93 15.83
CA GLN A 329 -6.28 -17.35 16.87
C GLN A 329 -4.84 -17.17 16.41
N GLU A 330 -4.29 -18.12 15.66
CA GLU A 330 -2.95 -17.97 15.08
C GLU A 330 -2.89 -16.80 14.09
N MET A 331 -3.92 -16.63 13.25
CA MET A 331 -4.00 -15.50 12.31
C MET A 331 -4.06 -14.14 13.02
N LYS A 332 -4.71 -14.05 14.18
CA LYS A 332 -4.82 -12.82 14.99
C LYS A 332 -3.49 -12.39 15.62
N LYS A 333 -2.50 -13.29 15.73
CA LYS A 333 -1.15 -12.94 16.19
C LYS A 333 -0.38 -12.09 15.19
N ASN A 334 -0.78 -12.08 13.92
CA ASN A 334 -0.13 -11.27 12.91
C ASN A 334 -0.49 -9.78 13.09
N THR A 335 0.49 -8.98 13.51
CA THR A 335 0.34 -7.55 13.75
C THR A 335 0.69 -6.68 12.54
N GLY A 336 1.12 -7.30 11.43
CA GLY A 336 1.56 -6.63 10.21
C GLY A 336 0.47 -5.80 9.50
N TRP A 337 0.91 -4.84 8.70
CA TRP A 337 0.03 -3.96 7.95
C TRP A 337 -0.66 -4.68 6.77
N ALA A 338 0.09 -5.42 5.96
CA ALA A 338 -0.45 -6.06 4.77
C ALA A 338 -1.32 -7.28 5.13
N THR A 339 -0.82 -8.10 6.06
CA THR A 339 -1.34 -9.45 6.33
C THR A 339 -1.94 -9.60 7.72
N GLY A 340 -2.05 -8.52 8.48
CA GLY A 340 -2.39 -8.57 9.89
C GLY A 340 -3.38 -7.49 10.34
N LEU A 341 -3.48 -7.37 11.65
CA LEU A 341 -4.47 -6.55 12.34
C LEU A 341 -4.28 -5.04 12.15
N SER A 342 -3.05 -4.56 12.00
CA SER A 342 -2.78 -3.11 11.92
C SER A 342 -3.30 -2.50 10.61
N GLY A 343 -3.33 -3.26 9.51
CA GLY A 343 -3.97 -2.81 8.27
C GLY A 343 -5.48 -2.63 8.41
N ILE A 344 -6.15 -3.57 9.09
CA ILE A 344 -7.58 -3.45 9.40
C ILE A 344 -7.80 -2.24 10.32
N GLY A 345 -7.01 -2.11 11.39
CA GLY A 345 -7.06 -1.00 12.32
C GLY A 345 -6.91 0.35 11.61
N MET A 346 -5.95 0.46 10.69
CA MET A 346 -5.70 1.66 9.89
C MET A 346 -6.92 2.07 9.07
N LEU A 347 -7.57 1.12 8.39
CA LEU A 347 -8.79 1.41 7.64
C LEU A 347 -9.94 1.85 8.58
N LEU A 348 -10.15 1.13 9.68
CA LEU A 348 -11.20 1.48 10.63
C LEU A 348 -10.98 2.88 11.22
N LEU A 349 -9.72 3.25 11.48
CA LEU A 349 -9.35 4.59 11.92
C LEU A 349 -9.67 5.64 10.85
N GLU A 350 -9.30 5.42 9.59
CA GLU A 350 -9.65 6.33 8.48
C GLU A 350 -11.17 6.52 8.33
N ILE A 351 -11.93 5.42 8.41
CA ILE A 351 -13.40 5.47 8.38
C ILE A 351 -13.96 6.31 9.53
N LEU A 352 -13.28 6.31 10.67
CA LEU A 352 -13.67 7.07 11.85
C LEU A 352 -13.35 8.56 11.70
N LYS A 353 -12.21 8.91 11.09
CA LYS A 353 -11.85 10.31 10.75
C LYS A 353 -12.86 10.98 9.83
N ASP A 354 -13.43 10.21 8.90
CA ASP A 354 -14.47 10.71 7.99
C ASP A 354 -15.79 11.02 8.74
N SER A 355 -15.91 10.74 10.04
CA SER A 355 -17.11 10.94 10.86
C SER A 355 -16.75 11.33 12.32
N PRO A 356 -16.28 12.56 12.57
CA PRO A 356 -15.66 12.97 13.84
C PRO A 356 -16.57 12.93 15.09
N GLY A 357 -17.88 12.76 14.95
CA GLY A 357 -18.84 12.74 16.08
C GLY A 357 -18.90 11.44 16.89
N GLU A 358 -18.09 10.42 16.57
CA GLU A 358 -18.14 9.09 17.21
C GLU A 358 -16.96 8.80 18.17
N MET A 359 -15.96 9.68 18.32
CA MET A 359 -14.86 9.50 19.30
C MET A 359 -15.19 9.97 20.72
N GLU A 360 -16.22 10.81 20.89
CA GLU A 360 -16.57 11.44 22.17
C GLU A 360 -17.62 10.65 23.00
N LYS A 361 -17.89 9.39 22.65
CA LYS A 361 -18.80 8.49 23.38
C LYS A 361 -18.12 7.17 23.69
#